data_AF-A0A1B0DPV2-F1
#
_entry.id   AF-A0A1B0DPV2-F1
#
_cell.length_a   1.000
_cell.length_b   1.000
_cell.length_c   1.000
_cell.angle_alpha   90.00
_cell.angle_beta   90.00
_cell.angle_gamma   90.00
#
_symmetry.space_group_name_H-M   'P 1'
#
loop_
_entity.id
_entity.type
_entity.pdbx_description
1 polymer ?
#
loop_
_entity_poly.entity_id
_entity_poly.type
_entity_poly.pdbx_seq_one_letter_code
_entity_poly.pdbx_strand_id
1 'polypeptide(L)'
;MSDISPILAGLRETVISMPGIENSGKEQIHIRSVENMVQILNTKTKPKKLAFYGSDGNRYTYLFKGLEDLHLDERIMQFLSIANSMMNRTIDCNGNVSSYRARHYSVIPLGPQSGLISWVDGVLPIFSVYKKWQQREAGKPRKDREISQILRPSELFFSKLSPKLQERGMKVTDPRSTWPLEVLKEVLQELAQDTPKDLLSREFWCTSTTAAEWRQIVRNYSLSLAVMSVIGYIIGLGDRHLDNVLVNLSTGEIVHIDYNVCFEKGKTLRVPEKIPFRMTQNLENALGVTGIEYWEKS
;
A
#
# COMPACT_ATOMS: atom_id res chain seq x y z
N MET A 1 26.06 -0.52 12.33
CA MET A 1 25.38 -0.57 13.64
C MET A 1 26.37 -0.20 14.73
N SER A 2 27.61 -0.69 14.65
CA SER A 2 28.75 -0.26 15.48
C SER A 2 28.81 1.25 15.73
N ASP A 3 28.61 2.06 14.68
CA ASP A 3 28.79 3.51 14.74
C ASP A 3 27.54 4.24 15.25
N ILE A 4 26.37 3.58 15.22
CA ILE A 4 25.06 4.16 15.59
C ILE A 4 24.69 3.77 17.02
N SER A 5 24.85 2.50 17.37
CA SER A 5 24.60 1.95 18.69
C SER A 5 25.55 0.77 18.94
N PRO A 6 26.69 1.04 19.62
CA PRO A 6 27.67 0.00 19.98
C PRO A 6 27.05 -1.12 20.82
N ILE A 7 26.08 -0.77 21.69
CA ILE A 7 25.38 -1.73 22.55
C ILE A 7 24.60 -2.74 21.71
N LEU A 8 23.81 -2.27 20.73
CA LEU A 8 23.05 -3.16 19.86
C LEU A 8 23.96 -3.99 18.95
N ALA A 9 25.08 -3.42 18.49
CA ALA A 9 26.05 -4.16 17.67
C ALA A 9 26.72 -5.31 18.45
N GLY A 10 26.93 -5.13 19.75
CA GLY A 10 27.52 -6.11 20.66
C GLY A 10 26.58 -7.22 21.14
N LEU A 11 25.26 -7.12 20.89
CA LEU A 11 24.31 -8.15 21.32
C LEU A 11 24.57 -9.49 20.63
N ARG A 12 24.69 -10.55 21.44
CA ARG A 12 24.88 -11.94 21.02
C ARG A 12 24.09 -12.87 21.92
N GLU A 13 23.41 -13.86 21.33
CA GLU A 13 22.70 -14.95 21.99
C GLU A 13 21.87 -14.49 23.21
N THR A 14 20.96 -13.54 22.98
CA THR A 14 20.19 -12.94 24.08
C THR A 14 19.00 -13.81 24.48
N VAL A 15 18.48 -13.60 25.69
CA VAL A 15 17.20 -14.17 26.16
C VAL A 15 15.98 -13.30 25.79
N ILE A 16 16.20 -12.19 25.08
CA ILE A 16 15.14 -11.24 24.71
C ILE A 16 14.32 -11.83 23.57
N SER A 17 13.01 -11.93 23.75
CA SER A 17 12.10 -12.46 22.74
C SER A 17 12.05 -11.57 21.49
N MET A 18 11.88 -12.19 20.32
CA MET A 18 11.77 -11.47 19.06
C MET A 18 10.48 -10.63 19.02
N PRO A 19 10.56 -9.31 18.77
CA PRO A 19 9.39 -8.43 18.85
C PRO A 19 8.32 -8.75 17.81
N GLY A 20 7.06 -8.82 18.24
CA GLY A 20 5.92 -8.94 17.33
C GLY A 20 5.74 -10.31 16.66
N ILE A 21 6.44 -11.35 17.13
CA ILE A 21 6.17 -12.73 16.72
C ILE A 21 5.21 -13.36 17.73
N GLU A 22 4.03 -13.77 17.28
CA GLU A 22 3.07 -14.48 18.11
C GLU A 22 3.53 -15.93 18.33
N ASN A 23 3.58 -16.36 19.59
CA ASN A 23 3.92 -17.73 19.97
C ASN A 23 2.71 -18.64 19.73
N SER A 24 2.45 -19.04 18.49
CA SER A 24 1.39 -20.00 18.13
C SER A 24 1.77 -21.45 18.49
N GLY A 25 2.20 -21.70 19.73
CA GLY A 25 2.54 -23.03 20.25
C GLY A 25 3.91 -23.59 19.86
N LYS A 26 4.76 -22.81 19.19
CA LYS A 26 6.18 -23.14 18.93
C LYS A 26 7.09 -22.55 20.02
N GLU A 27 8.32 -23.06 20.09
CA GLU A 27 9.37 -22.49 20.97
C GLU A 27 9.53 -20.98 20.74
N GLN A 28 9.75 -20.25 21.82
CA GLN A 28 9.91 -18.80 21.79
C GLN A 28 11.21 -18.43 21.06
N ILE A 29 11.10 -17.58 20.04
CA ILE A 29 12.24 -17.13 19.26
C ILE A 29 12.89 -15.95 20.00
N HIS A 30 14.19 -16.04 20.25
CA HIS A 30 14.95 -14.99 20.92
C HIS A 30 15.86 -14.24 19.93
N ILE A 31 16.25 -13.03 20.26
CA ILE A 31 17.19 -12.23 19.47
C ILE A 31 18.59 -12.81 19.64
N ARG A 32 19.13 -13.39 18.57
CA ARG A 32 20.49 -13.90 18.52
C ARG A 32 21.51 -12.79 18.28
N SER A 33 21.26 -11.90 17.32
CA SER A 33 22.14 -10.77 17.02
C SER A 33 21.42 -9.71 16.18
N VAL A 34 22.05 -8.55 16.02
CA VAL A 34 21.55 -7.45 15.17
C VAL A 34 22.42 -7.30 13.93
N GLU A 35 21.81 -7.11 12.77
CA GLU A 35 22.51 -6.88 11.52
C GLU A 35 23.32 -5.58 11.59
N ASN A 36 24.57 -5.63 11.11
CA ASN A 36 25.47 -4.48 11.23
C ASN A 36 25.14 -3.36 10.22
N MET A 37 24.38 -3.67 9.16
CA MET A 37 23.95 -2.70 8.16
C MET A 37 22.58 -2.14 8.52
N VAL A 38 22.45 -0.81 8.51
CA VAL A 38 21.16 -0.10 8.68
C VAL A 38 20.92 0.71 7.42
N GLN A 39 19.76 0.53 6.80
CA GLN A 39 19.37 1.28 5.60
C GLN A 39 18.41 2.41 5.99
N ILE A 40 18.74 3.65 5.60
CA ILE A 40 17.85 4.79 5.81
C ILE A 40 16.99 4.96 4.55
N LEU A 41 15.67 5.01 4.71
CA LEU A 41 14.76 5.21 3.59
C LEU A 41 14.63 6.71 3.27
N ASN A 42 14.64 7.04 1.98
CA ASN A 42 14.51 8.41 1.49
C ASN A 42 13.05 8.87 1.50
N THR A 43 12.50 9.09 2.69
CA THR A 43 11.17 9.69 2.90
C THR A 43 11.28 10.90 3.83
N LYS A 44 10.16 11.61 4.03
CA LYS A 44 10.11 12.81 4.89
C LYS A 44 10.62 12.53 6.32
N THR A 45 10.29 11.36 6.88
CA THR A 45 10.63 11.00 8.26
C THR A 45 11.91 10.15 8.37
N LYS A 46 12.58 9.87 7.24
CA LYS A 46 13.85 9.12 7.16
C LYS A 46 13.91 7.89 8.09
N PRO A 47 12.93 6.97 8.02
CA PRO A 47 12.87 5.82 8.89
C PRO A 47 14.03 4.85 8.58
N LYS A 48 14.41 4.07 9.59
CA LYS A 48 15.59 3.19 9.55
C LYS A 48 15.15 1.74 9.42
N LYS A 49 15.50 1.10 8.32
CA LYS A 49 15.34 -0.34 8.13
C LYS A 49 16.49 -1.07 8.81
N LEU A 50 16.15 -1.95 9.74
CA LEU A 50 17.07 -2.74 10.55
C LEU A 50 16.63 -4.20 10.55
N ALA A 51 17.55 -5.12 10.80
CA ALA A 51 17.22 -6.54 10.90
C ALA A 51 17.86 -7.18 12.13
N PHE A 52 17.16 -8.17 12.65
CA PHE A 52 17.59 -9.05 13.73
C PHE A 52 17.72 -10.47 13.20
N TYR A 53 18.66 -11.23 13.76
CA TYR A 53 18.72 -12.67 13.58
C TYR A 53 18.07 -13.35 14.79
N GLY A 54 17.16 -14.28 14.53
CA GLY A 54 16.54 -15.11 15.56
C GLY A 54 17.44 -16.26 16.01
N SER A 55 17.11 -16.84 17.16
CA SER A 55 17.69 -18.11 17.64
C SER A 55 17.44 -19.28 16.69
N ASP A 56 16.40 -19.17 15.85
CA ASP A 56 16.06 -20.11 14.78
C ASP A 56 16.92 -19.93 13.51
N GLY A 57 17.83 -18.96 13.50
CA GLY A 57 18.69 -18.64 12.36
C GLY A 57 18.03 -17.79 11.28
N ASN A 58 16.75 -17.43 11.42
CA ASN A 58 16.05 -16.62 10.44
C ASN A 58 16.31 -15.12 10.62
N ARG A 59 16.20 -14.37 9.52
CA ARG A 59 16.37 -12.91 9.50
C ARG A 59 15.01 -12.22 9.57
N TYR A 60 14.83 -11.38 10.58
CA TYR A 60 13.62 -10.61 10.85
C TYR A 60 13.89 -9.14 10.61
N THR A 61 13.18 -8.55 9.66
CA THR A 61 13.39 -7.16 9.25
C THR A 61 12.31 -6.26 9.83
N TYR A 62 12.71 -5.09 10.30
CA TYR A 62 11.82 -4.09 10.88
C TYR A 62 12.14 -2.70 10.33
N LEU A 63 11.11 -1.86 10.29
CA LEU A 63 11.20 -0.45 10.05
C LEU A 63 11.09 0.29 11.39
N PHE A 64 12.17 0.93 11.81
CA PHE A 64 12.17 1.82 12.95
C PHE A 64 11.69 3.22 12.55
N LYS A 65 10.64 3.66 13.23
CA LYS A 65 10.11 5.02 13.15
C LYS A 65 10.35 5.73 14.47
N GLY A 66 10.94 6.92 14.39
CA GLY A 66 11.17 7.80 15.53
C GLY A 66 10.45 9.13 15.32
N LEU A 67 10.06 9.77 16.41
CA LEU A 67 9.20 10.96 16.45
C LEU A 67 7.79 10.73 15.88
N GLU A 68 7.32 9.48 15.90
CA GLU A 68 5.98 9.09 15.48
C GLU A 68 5.34 8.22 16.57
N ASP A 69 4.06 8.47 16.87
CA ASP A 69 3.27 7.65 17.79
C ASP A 69 2.64 6.48 17.00
N LEU A 70 3.04 5.25 17.33
CA LEU A 70 2.57 4.04 16.63
C LEU A 70 1.46 3.29 17.39
N HIS A 71 0.96 3.81 18.51
CA HIS A 71 -0.08 3.11 19.28
C HIS A 71 -1.38 2.99 18.47
N LEU A 72 -1.70 3.97 17.63
CA LEU A 72 -2.86 3.88 16.76
C LEU A 72 -2.73 2.71 15.78
N ASP A 73 -1.62 2.64 15.06
CA ASP A 73 -1.32 1.53 14.14
C ASP A 73 -1.34 0.17 14.86
N GLU A 74 -0.80 0.06 16.07
CA GLU A 74 -0.87 -1.15 16.90
C GLU A 74 -2.33 -1.59 17.14
N ARG A 75 -3.21 -0.66 17.56
CA ARG A 75 -4.64 -0.97 17.77
C ARG A 75 -5.34 -1.38 16.49
N ILE A 76 -4.99 -0.77 15.36
CA ILE A 76 -5.54 -1.19 14.06
C ILE A 76 -5.08 -2.61 13.71
N MET A 77 -3.81 -2.97 13.95
CA MET A 77 -3.33 -4.34 13.69
C MET A 77 -4.04 -5.37 14.59
N GLN A 78 -4.30 -5.04 15.86
CA GLN A 78 -5.11 -5.88 16.75
C GLN A 78 -6.54 -6.06 16.21
N PHE A 79 -7.18 -4.97 15.75
CA PHE A 79 -8.50 -5.02 15.13
C PHE A 79 -8.51 -5.93 13.88
N LEU A 80 -7.50 -5.82 13.02
CA LEU A 80 -7.37 -6.68 11.83
C LEU A 80 -7.18 -8.16 12.21
N SER A 81 -6.42 -8.46 13.27
CA SER A 81 -6.25 -9.82 13.77
C SER A 81 -7.57 -10.43 14.26
N ILE A 82 -8.38 -9.65 14.99
CA ILE A 82 -9.72 -10.05 15.42
C ILE A 82 -10.64 -10.27 14.22
N ALA A 83 -10.65 -9.35 13.25
CA ALA A 83 -11.45 -9.47 12.04
C ALA A 83 -11.08 -10.74 11.26
N ASN A 84 -9.78 -11.04 11.13
CA ASN A 84 -9.31 -12.27 10.52
C ASN A 84 -9.78 -13.52 11.24
N SER A 85 -9.77 -13.51 12.57
CA SER A 85 -10.27 -14.64 13.37
C SER A 85 -11.75 -14.92 13.13
N MET A 86 -12.55 -13.88 12.90
CA MET A 86 -13.97 -13.99 12.53
C MET A 86 -14.16 -14.49 11.09
N MET A 87 -13.27 -14.11 10.18
CA MET A 87 -13.36 -14.42 8.74
C MET A 87 -12.73 -15.77 8.32
N ASN A 88 -11.93 -16.39 9.19
CA ASN A 88 -11.03 -17.51 8.85
C ASN A 88 -11.74 -18.79 8.37
N ARG A 89 -13.06 -18.92 8.54
CA ARG A 89 -13.83 -20.10 8.12
C ARG A 89 -15.22 -19.73 7.63
N THR A 90 -15.30 -19.36 6.36
CA THR A 90 -16.59 -19.27 5.66
C THR A 90 -16.66 -20.38 4.63
N ILE A 91 -17.62 -21.28 4.85
CA ILE A 91 -18.09 -22.23 3.85
C ILE A 91 -19.21 -21.50 3.13
N ASP A 92 -19.07 -21.29 1.83
CA ASP A 92 -20.15 -20.71 1.04
C ASP A 92 -21.33 -21.70 0.91
N CYS A 93 -22.47 -21.24 0.40
CA CYS A 93 -23.65 -22.07 0.17
C CYS A 93 -23.40 -23.26 -0.78
N ASN A 94 -22.30 -23.23 -1.54
CA ASN A 94 -21.89 -24.26 -2.48
C ASN A 94 -20.84 -25.24 -1.88
N GLY A 95 -20.52 -25.10 -0.59
CA GLY A 95 -19.54 -25.95 0.09
C GLY A 95 -18.09 -25.57 -0.18
N ASN A 96 -17.80 -24.50 -0.90
CA ASN A 96 -16.44 -24.03 -1.08
C ASN A 96 -15.95 -23.31 0.17
N VAL A 97 -14.76 -23.70 0.61
CA VAL A 97 -14.06 -23.00 1.68
C VAL A 97 -13.33 -21.81 1.06
N SER A 98 -13.77 -20.60 1.38
CA SER A 98 -13.03 -19.38 1.08
C SER A 98 -12.41 -18.85 2.37
N SER A 99 -11.10 -18.67 2.36
CA SER A 99 -10.39 -18.01 3.47
C SER A 99 -10.29 -16.53 3.14
N TYR A 100 -11.08 -15.72 3.85
CA TYR A 100 -10.97 -14.27 3.79
C TYR A 100 -9.95 -13.83 4.82
N ARG A 101 -8.96 -13.06 4.38
CA ARG A 101 -7.89 -12.56 5.24
C ARG A 101 -7.49 -11.14 4.85
N ALA A 102 -7.54 -10.25 5.82
CA ALA A 102 -6.89 -8.96 5.81
C ALA A 102 -5.42 -9.15 6.20
N ARG A 103 -4.49 -8.90 5.26
CA ARG A 103 -3.07 -8.99 5.57
C ARG A 103 -2.68 -7.87 6.53
N HIS A 104 -2.14 -8.25 7.68
CA HIS A 104 -1.68 -7.34 8.74
C HIS A 104 -0.24 -7.68 9.11
N TYR A 105 0.42 -6.75 9.78
CA TYR A 105 1.82 -6.86 10.20
C TYR A 105 1.95 -6.41 11.66
N SER A 106 3.03 -6.81 12.32
CA SER A 106 3.22 -6.46 13.73
C SER A 106 3.73 -5.03 13.87
N VAL A 107 3.16 -4.28 14.82
CA VAL A 107 3.59 -2.94 15.21
C VAL A 107 3.91 -2.98 16.70
N ILE A 108 5.10 -2.54 17.07
CA ILE A 108 5.64 -2.60 18.43
C ILE A 108 6.03 -1.18 18.85
N PRO A 109 5.14 -0.45 19.55
CA PRO A 109 5.50 0.80 20.19
C PRO A 109 6.60 0.55 21.25
N LEU A 110 7.68 1.32 21.18
CA LEU A 110 8.77 1.27 22.16
C LEU A 110 8.69 2.41 23.19
N GLY A 111 7.80 3.37 22.95
CA GLY A 111 7.57 4.56 23.77
C GLY A 111 6.55 5.48 23.11
N PRO A 112 6.32 6.70 23.64
CA PRO A 112 5.29 7.61 23.13
C PRO A 112 5.59 8.16 21.73
N GLN A 113 6.83 8.10 21.27
CA GLN A 113 7.28 8.72 20.01
C GLN A 113 8.20 7.81 19.21
N SER A 114 8.20 6.50 19.46
CA SER A 114 9.05 5.58 18.72
C SER A 114 8.49 4.18 18.71
N GLY A 115 8.75 3.45 17.63
CA GLY A 115 8.48 2.02 17.61
C GLY A 115 9.02 1.32 16.37
N LEU A 116 8.72 0.02 16.31
CA LEU A 116 9.11 -0.88 15.23
C LEU A 116 7.87 -1.33 14.47
N ILE A 117 7.97 -1.36 13.14
CA ILE A 117 6.98 -1.96 12.27
C ILE A 117 7.63 -3.14 11.58
N SER A 118 7.00 -4.31 11.63
CA SER A 118 7.49 -5.50 10.92
C SER A 118 7.51 -5.24 9.42
N TRP A 119 8.62 -5.59 8.77
CA TRP A 119 8.77 -5.42 7.35
C TRP A 119 8.02 -6.53 6.60
N VAL A 120 7.19 -6.15 5.64
CA VAL A 120 6.51 -7.10 4.76
C VAL A 120 7.35 -7.25 3.48
N ASP A 121 7.84 -8.45 3.23
CA ASP A 121 8.61 -8.75 2.02
C ASP A 121 7.71 -9.03 0.81
N GLY A 122 8.23 -8.76 -0.39
CA GLY A 122 7.56 -9.06 -1.66
C GLY A 122 6.41 -8.12 -2.04
N VAL A 123 6.13 -7.09 -1.24
CA VAL A 123 5.11 -6.08 -1.54
C VAL A 123 5.73 -4.86 -2.22
N LEU A 124 4.98 -4.26 -3.14
CA LEU A 124 5.36 -3.05 -3.86
C LEU A 124 4.23 -2.02 -3.80
N PRO A 125 4.53 -0.73 -3.58
CA PRO A 125 3.49 0.29 -3.70
C PRO A 125 2.96 0.35 -5.12
N ILE A 126 1.63 0.45 -5.28
CA ILE A 126 1.00 0.53 -6.61
C ILE A 126 1.53 1.74 -7.40
N PHE A 127 1.92 2.83 -6.72
CA PHE A 127 2.53 3.98 -7.36
C PHE A 127 3.83 3.63 -8.09
N SER A 128 4.59 2.65 -7.58
CA SER A 128 5.82 2.19 -8.23
C SER A 128 5.54 1.52 -9.58
N VAL A 129 4.39 0.85 -9.73
CA VAL A 129 3.96 0.28 -11.01
C VAL A 129 3.69 1.39 -12.03
N TYR A 130 2.95 2.42 -11.62
CA TYR A 130 2.68 3.59 -12.46
C TYR A 130 3.97 4.33 -12.86
N LYS A 131 4.88 4.55 -11.91
CA LYS A 131 6.17 5.22 -12.16
C LYS A 131 7.05 4.43 -13.13
N LYS A 132 7.10 3.10 -13.01
CA LYS A 132 7.81 2.22 -13.96
C LYS A 132 7.22 2.35 -15.37
N TRP A 133 5.90 2.41 -15.50
CA TRP A 133 5.25 2.65 -16.78
C TRP A 133 5.62 4.02 -17.37
N GLN A 134 5.56 5.09 -16.58
CA GLN A 134 5.97 6.44 -17.05
C GLN A 134 7.42 6.47 -17.55
N GLN A 135 8.33 5.77 -16.85
CA GLN A 135 9.73 5.63 -17.27
C GLN A 135 9.88 4.90 -18.60
N ARG A 136 9.10 3.83 -18.81
CA ARG A 136 9.10 3.09 -20.09
C ARG A 136 8.57 3.96 -21.23
N GLU A 137 7.50 4.73 -21.01
CA GLU A 137 6.95 5.64 -22.02
C GLU A 137 7.91 6.79 -22.36
N ALA A 138 8.57 7.38 -21.36
CA ALA A 138 9.55 8.45 -21.56
C ALA A 138 10.80 7.97 -22.32
N GLY A 139 11.15 6.68 -22.21
CA GLY A 139 12.29 6.07 -22.90
C GLY A 139 12.00 5.62 -24.34
N LYS A 140 10.74 5.67 -24.82
CA LYS A 140 10.42 5.31 -26.21
C LYS A 140 10.96 6.39 -27.16
N PRO A 141 11.62 6.02 -28.26
CA PRO A 141 12.09 6.99 -29.25
C PRO A 141 10.88 7.63 -29.93
N ARG A 142 10.51 8.85 -29.50
CA ARG A 142 9.59 9.72 -30.25
C ARG A 142 10.37 10.41 -31.37
N LYS A 143 9.71 10.60 -32.52
CA LYS A 143 10.28 11.26 -33.70
C LYS A 143 10.70 12.72 -33.40
N ASP A 144 10.11 13.32 -32.37
CA ASP A 144 10.48 14.65 -31.88
C ASP A 144 11.39 14.54 -30.65
N ARG A 145 12.62 15.00 -30.81
CA ARG A 145 13.68 15.01 -29.78
C ARG A 145 13.36 16.03 -28.70
N GLU A 146 12.74 15.61 -27.61
CA GLU A 146 13.00 16.14 -26.27
C GLU A 146 12.90 14.99 -25.26
N ILE A 147 13.85 14.91 -24.33
CA ILE A 147 13.79 13.97 -23.20
C ILE A 147 12.50 14.31 -22.44
N SER A 148 11.49 13.45 -22.53
CA SER A 148 10.23 13.67 -21.81
C SER A 148 10.50 13.55 -20.31
N GLN A 149 10.66 14.69 -19.64
CA GLN A 149 10.85 14.74 -18.19
C GLN A 149 9.61 14.14 -17.51
N ILE A 150 9.83 13.21 -16.58
CA ILE A 150 8.75 12.61 -15.80
C ILE A 150 8.19 13.69 -14.87
N LEU A 151 7.01 14.19 -15.21
CA LEU A 151 6.30 15.19 -14.42
C LEU A 151 5.76 14.58 -13.12
N ARG A 152 5.73 15.39 -12.06
CA ARG A 152 5.07 15.01 -10.81
C ARG A 152 3.55 14.99 -11.01
N PRO A 153 2.78 14.21 -10.22
CA PRO A 153 1.32 14.15 -10.36
C PRO A 153 0.64 15.52 -10.29
N SER A 154 1.13 16.43 -9.43
CA SER A 154 0.63 17.80 -9.36
C SER A 154 0.87 18.58 -10.63
N GLU A 155 2.06 18.46 -11.23
CA GLU A 155 2.43 19.17 -12.46
C GLU A 155 1.61 18.66 -13.63
N LEU A 156 1.42 17.34 -13.74
CA LEU A 156 0.57 16.70 -14.76
C LEU A 156 -0.90 17.15 -14.66
N PHE A 157 -1.41 17.27 -13.43
CA PHE A 157 -2.76 17.75 -13.20
C PHE A 157 -2.90 19.23 -13.61
N PHE A 158 -1.98 20.09 -13.16
CA PHE A 158 -2.03 21.52 -13.48
C PHE A 158 -1.72 21.83 -14.95
N SER A 159 -0.93 21.01 -15.65
CA SER A 159 -0.65 21.22 -17.08
C SER A 159 -1.89 21.05 -17.94
N LYS A 160 -2.82 20.15 -17.56
CA LYS A 160 -4.11 19.94 -18.25
C LYS A 160 -5.19 20.90 -17.76
N LEU A 161 -5.18 21.24 -16.47
CA LEU A 161 -6.17 22.12 -15.86
C LEU A 161 -6.00 23.59 -16.29
N SER A 162 -4.76 24.09 -16.34
CA SER A 162 -4.50 25.52 -16.57
C SER A 162 -5.07 26.04 -17.89
N PRO A 163 -4.87 25.37 -19.05
CA PRO A 163 -5.44 25.80 -20.33
C PRO A 163 -6.98 25.85 -20.30
N LYS A 164 -7.63 24.80 -19.78
CA LYS A 164 -9.10 24.72 -19.72
C LYS A 164 -9.73 25.74 -18.77
N LEU A 165 -9.04 26.12 -17.70
CA LEU A 165 -9.49 27.22 -16.85
C LEU A 165 -9.33 28.57 -17.55
N GLN A 166 -8.22 28.79 -18.27
CA GLN A 166 -7.97 30.02 -19.02
C GLN A 166 -9.00 30.25 -20.14
N GLU A 167 -9.41 29.19 -20.85
CA GLU A 167 -10.49 29.24 -21.86
C GLU A 167 -11.81 29.77 -21.28
N ARG A 168 -12.03 29.59 -19.96
CA ARG A 168 -13.19 30.10 -19.23
C ARG A 168 -12.90 31.38 -18.44
N GLY A 169 -11.78 32.04 -18.70
CA GLY A 169 -11.37 33.28 -18.03
C GLY A 169 -10.99 33.13 -16.55
N MET A 170 -10.74 31.90 -16.08
CA MET A 170 -10.37 31.59 -14.70
C MET A 170 -8.87 31.30 -14.57
N LYS A 171 -8.34 31.46 -13.35
CA LYS A 171 -6.94 31.18 -13.03
C LYS A 171 -6.84 30.05 -12.00
N VAL A 172 -5.73 29.31 -12.05
CA VAL A 172 -5.42 28.26 -11.07
C VAL A 172 -5.26 28.82 -9.65
N THR A 173 -4.95 30.11 -9.51
CA THR A 173 -4.86 30.81 -8.23
C THR A 173 -6.21 31.02 -7.56
N ASP A 174 -7.31 30.90 -8.30
CA ASP A 174 -8.65 31.09 -7.75
C ASP A 174 -8.99 29.96 -6.75
N PRO A 175 -9.83 30.23 -5.74
CA PRO A 175 -10.17 29.23 -4.73
C PRO A 175 -10.72 27.95 -5.36
N ARG A 176 -10.25 26.77 -4.93
CA ARG A 176 -10.66 25.48 -5.51
C ARG A 176 -12.18 25.25 -5.50
N SER A 177 -12.90 25.87 -4.57
CA SER A 177 -14.36 25.81 -4.49
C SER A 177 -15.08 26.46 -5.66
N THR A 178 -14.43 27.37 -6.39
CA THR A 178 -15.01 28.06 -7.55
C THR A 178 -14.76 27.34 -8.87
N TRP A 179 -13.92 26.30 -8.88
CA TRP A 179 -13.57 25.59 -10.10
C TRP A 179 -14.77 24.82 -10.68
N PRO A 180 -15.09 24.96 -11.98
CA PRO A 180 -16.22 24.28 -12.58
C PRO A 180 -16.07 22.76 -12.54
N LEU A 181 -17.12 22.08 -12.11
CA LEU A 181 -17.14 20.62 -12.04
C LEU A 181 -16.92 19.96 -13.42
N GLU A 182 -17.47 20.54 -14.47
CA GLU A 182 -17.33 20.01 -15.84
C GLU A 182 -15.88 20.02 -16.32
N VAL A 183 -15.13 21.10 -16.05
CA VAL A 183 -13.69 21.17 -16.37
C VAL A 183 -12.92 20.10 -15.58
N LEU A 184 -13.25 19.89 -14.31
CA LEU A 184 -12.59 18.86 -13.49
C LEU A 184 -12.87 17.44 -13.99
N LYS A 185 -14.09 17.17 -14.45
CA LYS A 185 -14.46 15.88 -15.07
C LYS A 185 -13.72 15.66 -16.39
N GLU A 186 -13.64 16.68 -17.24
CA GLU A 186 -12.90 16.61 -18.50
C GLU A 186 -11.41 16.33 -18.26
N VAL A 187 -10.76 17.06 -17.35
CA VAL A 187 -9.36 16.83 -16.99
C VAL A 187 -9.15 15.41 -16.46
N LEU A 188 -10.06 14.92 -15.63
CA LEU A 188 -10.01 13.54 -15.13
C LEU A 188 -10.12 12.52 -16.26
N GLN A 189 -11.04 12.71 -17.20
CA GLN A 189 -11.22 11.82 -18.35
C GLN A 189 -9.99 11.81 -19.26
N GLU A 190 -9.41 12.97 -19.56
CA GLU A 190 -8.18 13.08 -20.35
C GLU A 190 -7.01 12.35 -19.68
N LEU A 191 -6.79 12.59 -18.38
CA LEU A 191 -5.72 11.93 -17.62
C LEU A 191 -5.94 10.41 -17.51
N ALA A 192 -7.20 9.99 -17.39
CA ALA A 192 -7.57 8.57 -17.36
C ALA A 192 -7.32 7.87 -18.71
N GLN A 193 -7.54 8.57 -19.84
CA GLN A 193 -7.27 8.07 -21.19
C GLN A 193 -5.77 8.04 -21.51
N ASP A 194 -5.01 9.01 -21.02
CA ASP A 194 -3.54 9.06 -21.17
C ASP A 194 -2.85 7.87 -20.48
N THR A 195 -3.50 7.25 -19.49
CA THR A 195 -2.95 6.12 -18.72
C THR A 195 -3.65 4.82 -19.10
N PRO A 196 -2.92 3.75 -19.46
CA PRO A 196 -3.54 2.45 -19.73
C PRO A 196 -4.22 1.88 -18.47
N LYS A 197 -5.31 1.15 -18.68
CA LYS A 197 -6.13 0.56 -17.62
C LYS A 197 -5.60 -0.78 -17.12
N ASP A 198 -4.68 -1.39 -17.86
CA ASP A 198 -4.23 -2.76 -17.69
C ASP A 198 -2.88 -2.88 -16.97
N LEU A 199 -2.40 -1.81 -16.32
CA LEU A 199 -1.08 -1.78 -15.69
C LEU A 199 -0.91 -2.90 -14.66
N LEU A 200 -1.88 -3.02 -13.74
CA LEU A 200 -1.83 -4.04 -12.70
C LEU A 200 -2.09 -5.44 -13.26
N SER A 201 -3.11 -5.60 -14.11
CA SER A 201 -3.44 -6.90 -14.72
C SER A 201 -2.27 -7.47 -15.54
N ARG A 202 -1.52 -6.62 -16.25
CA ARG A 202 -0.33 -7.03 -17.00
C ARG A 202 0.81 -7.45 -16.10
N GLU A 203 1.06 -6.75 -15.01
CA GLU A 203 2.12 -7.12 -14.08
C GLU A 203 1.78 -8.45 -13.37
N PHE A 204 0.51 -8.72 -13.04
CA PHE A 204 0.08 -10.04 -12.56
C PHE A 204 0.33 -11.14 -13.61
N TRP A 205 -0.05 -10.90 -14.86
CA TRP A 205 0.20 -11.85 -15.95
C TRP A 205 1.68 -12.13 -16.15
N CYS A 206 2.52 -11.09 -16.23
CA CYS A 206 3.96 -11.21 -16.47
C CYS A 206 4.72 -11.86 -15.30
N THR A 207 4.18 -11.80 -14.07
CA THR A 207 4.79 -12.44 -12.90
C THR A 207 4.43 -13.93 -12.80
N SER A 208 3.31 -14.33 -13.41
CA SER A 208 2.81 -15.70 -13.36
C SER A 208 3.55 -16.59 -14.36
N THR A 209 3.84 -17.83 -13.96
CA THR A 209 4.44 -18.83 -14.86
C THR A 209 3.39 -19.62 -15.64
N THR A 210 2.19 -19.78 -15.07
CA THR A 210 1.07 -20.51 -15.68
C THR A 210 -0.25 -19.74 -15.58
N ALA A 211 -1.19 -20.06 -16.47
CA ALA A 211 -2.54 -19.46 -16.44
C ALA A 211 -3.31 -19.83 -15.15
N ALA A 212 -3.04 -20.99 -14.56
CA ALA A 212 -3.64 -21.41 -13.30
C ALA A 212 -3.14 -20.53 -12.12
N GLU A 213 -1.83 -20.28 -12.07
CA GLU A 213 -1.22 -19.37 -11.08
C GLU A 213 -1.77 -17.94 -11.24
N TRP A 214 -1.83 -17.44 -12.47
CA TRP A 214 -2.42 -16.13 -12.75
C TRP A 214 -3.87 -16.03 -12.25
N ARG A 215 -4.70 -17.04 -12.54
CA ARG A 215 -6.09 -17.08 -12.06
C ARG A 215 -6.16 -17.07 -10.53
N GLN A 216 -5.26 -17.77 -9.85
CA GLN A 216 -5.19 -17.78 -8.40
C GLN A 216 -4.77 -16.41 -7.83
N ILE A 217 -3.79 -15.74 -8.46
CA ILE A 217 -3.37 -14.38 -8.09
C ILE A 217 -4.53 -13.40 -8.25
N VAL A 218 -5.24 -13.42 -9.37
CA VAL A 218 -6.42 -12.56 -9.60
C VAL A 218 -7.51 -12.84 -8.56
N ARG A 219 -7.78 -14.12 -8.25
CA ARG A 219 -8.75 -14.48 -7.20
C ARG A 219 -8.33 -13.91 -5.83
N ASN A 220 -7.07 -14.10 -5.43
CA ASN A 220 -6.55 -13.61 -4.16
C ASN A 220 -6.59 -12.08 -4.09
N TYR A 221 -6.24 -11.41 -5.18
CA TYR A 221 -6.33 -9.97 -5.32
C TYR A 221 -7.77 -9.47 -5.14
N SER A 222 -8.74 -10.07 -5.83
CA SER A 222 -10.15 -9.71 -5.71
C SER A 222 -10.66 -9.86 -4.28
N LEU A 223 -10.34 -10.98 -3.61
CA LEU A 223 -10.73 -11.22 -2.23
C LEU A 223 -10.06 -10.24 -1.27
N SER A 224 -8.76 -10.01 -1.42
CA SER A 224 -7.99 -9.10 -0.58
C SER A 224 -8.45 -7.65 -0.74
N LEU A 225 -8.72 -7.21 -1.98
CA LEU A 225 -9.27 -5.88 -2.26
C LEU A 225 -10.64 -5.69 -1.62
N ALA A 226 -11.54 -6.68 -1.74
CA ALA A 226 -12.87 -6.61 -1.16
C ALA A 226 -12.80 -6.51 0.37
N VAL A 227 -12.05 -7.40 1.02
CA VAL A 227 -11.87 -7.42 2.48
C VAL A 227 -11.29 -6.10 2.98
N MET A 228 -10.22 -5.60 2.36
CA MET A 228 -9.59 -4.34 2.76
C MET A 228 -10.46 -3.11 2.48
N SER A 229 -11.31 -3.15 1.45
CA SER A 229 -12.27 -2.07 1.14
C SER A 229 -13.39 -2.00 2.17
N VAL A 230 -13.97 -3.15 2.56
CA VAL A 230 -15.00 -3.23 3.61
C VAL A 230 -14.43 -2.80 4.96
N ILE A 231 -13.27 -3.33 5.33
CA ILE A 231 -12.59 -2.94 6.59
C ILE A 231 -12.22 -1.45 6.58
N GLY A 232 -11.70 -0.95 5.45
CA GLY A 232 -11.38 0.46 5.29
C GLY A 232 -12.59 1.36 5.48
N TYR A 233 -13.74 0.96 4.94
CA TYR A 233 -15.01 1.66 5.16
C TYR A 233 -15.44 1.65 6.63
N ILE A 234 -15.42 0.49 7.30
CA ILE A 234 -15.81 0.35 8.71
C ILE A 234 -14.92 1.22 9.62
N ILE A 235 -13.61 1.24 9.38
CA ILE A 235 -12.65 2.04 10.15
C ILE A 235 -12.76 3.53 9.79
N GLY A 236 -13.34 3.88 8.64
CA GLY A 236 -13.30 5.24 8.10
C GLY A 236 -11.88 5.65 7.70
N LEU A 237 -11.15 4.74 7.03
CA LEU A 237 -9.77 4.92 6.61
C LEU A 237 -9.68 5.85 5.39
N GLY A 238 -8.96 6.98 5.54
CA GLY A 238 -8.67 7.95 4.48
C GLY A 238 -7.21 7.93 4.03
N ASP A 239 -6.84 8.88 3.18
CA ASP A 239 -5.47 9.06 2.65
C ASP A 239 -4.91 7.80 1.98
N ARG A 240 -5.78 7.10 1.23
CA ARG A 240 -5.42 5.86 0.51
C ARG A 240 -4.74 6.16 -0.82
N HIS A 241 -3.67 6.97 -0.83
CA HIS A 241 -2.87 7.20 -2.03
C HIS A 241 -2.10 5.93 -2.47
N LEU A 242 -1.57 5.93 -3.69
CA LEU A 242 -0.97 4.74 -4.31
C LEU A 242 0.36 4.28 -3.64
N ASP A 243 0.92 5.07 -2.71
CA ASP A 243 2.05 4.62 -1.88
C ASP A 243 1.59 3.90 -0.61
N ASN A 244 0.38 4.19 -0.13
CA ASN A 244 -0.20 3.56 1.07
C ASN A 244 -0.95 2.25 0.75
N VAL A 245 -1.10 1.93 -0.53
CA VAL A 245 -1.66 0.66 -1.00
C VAL A 245 -0.54 -0.13 -1.68
N LEU A 246 -0.11 -1.19 -1.02
CA LEU A 246 0.93 -2.10 -1.50
C LEU A 246 0.28 -3.36 -2.06
N VAL A 247 0.92 -3.96 -3.06
CA VAL A 247 0.49 -5.22 -3.68
C VAL A 247 1.65 -6.20 -3.73
N ASN A 248 1.38 -7.46 -3.40
CA ASN A 248 2.30 -8.55 -3.68
C ASN A 248 1.97 -9.12 -5.07
N LEU A 249 2.86 -8.95 -6.04
CA LEU A 249 2.62 -9.40 -7.42
C LEU A 249 2.61 -10.92 -7.58
N SER A 250 3.26 -11.65 -6.67
CA SER A 250 3.32 -13.12 -6.70
C SER A 250 2.13 -13.78 -6.03
N THR A 251 1.53 -13.15 -5.02
CA THR A 251 0.36 -13.71 -4.31
C THR A 251 -0.96 -13.06 -4.66
N GLY A 252 -0.94 -11.82 -5.17
CA GLY A 252 -2.11 -10.98 -5.43
C GLY A 252 -2.60 -10.20 -4.20
N GLU A 253 -2.06 -10.44 -3.01
CA GLU A 253 -2.55 -9.82 -1.78
C GLU A 253 -2.26 -8.32 -1.72
N ILE A 254 -3.21 -7.56 -1.20
CA ILE A 254 -3.10 -6.13 -0.95
C ILE A 254 -2.78 -5.90 0.53
N VAL A 255 -1.86 -4.98 0.79
CA VAL A 255 -1.50 -4.53 2.14
C VAL A 255 -1.65 -3.01 2.19
N HIS A 256 -2.49 -2.53 3.11
CA HIS A 256 -2.55 -1.11 3.41
C HIS A 256 -1.53 -0.77 4.49
N ILE A 257 -0.88 0.38 4.37
CA ILE A 257 0.03 0.92 5.36
C ILE A 257 -0.40 2.34 5.76
N ASP A 258 0.19 2.86 6.84
CA ASP A 258 -0.03 4.22 7.35
C ASP A 258 -1.50 4.47 7.74
N TYR A 259 -1.85 4.24 9.00
CA TYR A 259 -3.24 4.37 9.48
C TYR A 259 -3.52 5.68 10.23
N ASN A 260 -2.67 6.69 10.03
CA ASN A 260 -2.79 7.98 10.71
C ASN A 260 -4.13 8.72 10.45
N VAL A 261 -4.71 8.51 9.27
CA VAL A 261 -6.00 9.09 8.84
C VAL A 261 -7.11 8.05 8.91
N CYS A 262 -7.53 7.68 10.11
CA CYS A 262 -8.66 6.78 10.35
C CYS A 262 -9.81 7.50 11.10
N PHE A 263 -10.94 6.81 11.32
CA PHE A 263 -12.14 7.35 11.98
C PHE A 263 -12.69 8.60 11.29
N GLU A 264 -12.80 8.54 9.96
CA GLU A 264 -13.35 9.58 9.08
C GLU A 264 -12.59 10.91 9.07
N LYS A 265 -11.35 10.95 9.61
CA LYS A 265 -10.48 12.13 9.51
C LYS A 265 -10.19 12.56 8.07
N GLY A 266 -10.39 11.70 7.08
CA GLY A 266 -10.31 12.06 5.66
C GLY A 266 -11.30 13.17 5.25
N LYS A 267 -12.43 13.30 5.96
CA LYS A 267 -13.45 14.34 5.71
C LYS A 267 -13.02 15.72 6.20
N THR A 268 -12.06 15.81 7.13
CA THR A 268 -11.59 17.09 7.71
C THR A 268 -10.33 17.63 7.04
N LEU A 269 -9.80 16.93 6.03
CA LEU A 269 -8.68 17.39 5.23
C LEU A 269 -9.03 18.67 4.44
N ARG A 270 -8.00 19.44 4.04
CA ARG A 270 -8.16 20.66 3.22
C ARG A 270 -8.99 20.40 1.96
N VAL A 271 -8.84 19.22 1.36
CA VAL A 271 -9.72 18.70 0.32
C VAL A 271 -10.33 17.41 0.87
N PRO A 272 -11.59 17.43 1.30
CA PRO A 272 -12.24 16.27 1.90
C PRO A 272 -12.31 15.08 0.95
N GLU A 273 -11.95 13.90 1.45
CA GLU A 273 -12.20 12.64 0.78
C GLU A 273 -13.65 12.20 1.01
N LYS A 274 -14.44 12.12 -0.07
CA LYS A 274 -15.85 11.72 -0.02
C LYS A 274 -16.08 10.23 -0.31
N ILE A 275 -15.07 9.56 -0.90
CA ILE A 275 -15.17 8.16 -1.29
C ILE A 275 -14.85 7.26 -0.09
N PRO A 276 -15.57 6.14 0.10
CA PRO A 276 -15.37 5.23 1.22
C PRO A 276 -14.09 4.39 1.09
N PHE A 277 -13.71 4.07 -0.14
CA PHE A 277 -12.50 3.33 -0.47
C PHE A 277 -12.08 3.64 -1.91
N ARG A 278 -10.86 3.24 -2.27
CA ARG A 278 -10.30 3.49 -3.59
C ARG A 278 -10.72 2.40 -4.57
N MET A 279 -11.58 2.75 -5.52
CA MET A 279 -11.88 1.93 -6.70
C MET A 279 -11.61 2.78 -7.95
N THR A 280 -10.48 2.52 -8.62
CA THR A 280 -10.02 3.29 -9.78
C THR A 280 -9.81 2.36 -10.98
N GLN A 281 -9.71 2.91 -12.19
CA GLN A 281 -9.70 2.14 -13.44
C GLN A 281 -8.71 0.95 -13.46
N ASN A 282 -7.51 1.12 -12.89
CA ASN A 282 -6.50 0.08 -12.84
C ASN A 282 -6.80 -1.00 -11.79
N LEU A 283 -7.45 -0.63 -10.69
CA LEU A 283 -7.85 -1.58 -9.65
C LEU A 283 -9.03 -2.44 -10.12
N GLU A 284 -9.98 -1.81 -10.81
CA GLU A 284 -11.17 -2.46 -11.36
C GLU A 284 -10.82 -3.39 -12.53
N ASN A 285 -10.02 -2.93 -13.49
CA ASN A 285 -9.61 -3.77 -14.63
C ASN A 285 -8.81 -5.01 -14.20
N ALA A 286 -8.10 -4.93 -13.06
CA ALA A 286 -7.36 -6.06 -12.50
C ALA A 286 -8.25 -7.15 -11.89
N LEU A 287 -9.56 -6.90 -11.68
CA LEU A 287 -10.52 -7.91 -11.22
C LEU A 287 -10.93 -8.90 -12.32
N GLY A 288 -10.60 -8.59 -13.58
CA GLY A 288 -10.95 -9.39 -14.75
C GLY A 288 -12.10 -8.79 -15.56
N VAL A 289 -12.57 -9.55 -16.55
CA VAL A 289 -13.52 -9.08 -17.58
C VAL A 289 -14.88 -8.68 -16.98
N THR A 290 -15.29 -9.33 -15.91
CA THR A 290 -16.53 -9.06 -15.16
C THR A 290 -16.43 -7.84 -14.25
N GLY A 291 -15.23 -7.28 -14.06
CA GLY A 291 -15.00 -6.15 -13.15
C GLY A 291 -15.56 -6.44 -11.74
N ILE A 292 -16.39 -5.52 -11.25
CA ILE A 292 -17.03 -5.60 -9.93
C ILE A 292 -18.21 -6.59 -9.86
N GLU A 293 -18.81 -6.97 -11.00
CA GLU A 293 -20.02 -7.81 -11.05
C GLU A 293 -19.74 -9.30 -10.78
N TYR A 294 -18.46 -9.71 -10.73
CA TYR A 294 -18.07 -11.11 -10.51
C TYR A 294 -18.72 -11.73 -9.25
N TRP A 295 -18.98 -10.91 -8.23
CA TRP A 295 -19.50 -11.36 -6.93
C TRP A 295 -21.00 -11.14 -6.73
N GLU A 296 -21.70 -10.43 -7.62
CA GLU A 296 -23.16 -10.23 -7.50
C GLU A 296 -23.97 -11.45 -7.97
N LYS A 297 -23.34 -12.41 -8.64
CA LYS A 297 -23.99 -13.59 -9.24
C LYS A 297 -23.48 -14.95 -8.74
N SER A 298 -22.62 -14.97 -7.71
CA SER A 298 -22.08 -16.21 -7.13
C SER A 298 -22.71 -16.53 -5.78
#